data_AF-A0A151GEP4-F1
#
_entry.id   AF-A0A151GEP4-F1
#
_cell.length_a   1.000
_cell.length_b   1.000
_cell.length_c   1.000
_cell.angle_alpha   90.00
_cell.angle_beta   90.00
_cell.angle_gamma   90.00
#
_symmetry.space_group_name_H-M   'P 1'
#
loop_
_entity.id
_entity.type
_entity.pdbx_description
1 polymer ?
#
loop_
_entity_poly.entity_id
_entity_poly.type
_entity_poly.pdbx_seq_one_letter_code
_entity_poly.pdbx_strand_id
1 'polypeptide(L)'
;MSEVTTALTSTCARKTLDDNGVAATTASGSDAQQHRPDLARRRRHSFFLPRRKSIVETIMDSEESLLLKVDLFLSELERRLDFIESYGDLGRDYSISRAFSTLQAVRERCSQASEEVLGAGRRRLHVMVETLEARYQETLEATETLHEKARVGIDLLEGMLSEFEVRAYKLREQGLANAATAAEALMDEGRRVATESIERARGVVDEGLERARRAAFSLEEHIAHAILLAREGRLLLYDDLPTPWRNNPHIKRGYRFSETKLECVRSMFNISNESFNIWSHAIGLLLVLAVAFYFYPTSANFDLSTKTDVFVAAVFFLMAALTLVCSTIWHTMNAVADVDVVSMFACVDYTGISLLIAASIMTTEYTAFYCDPLSRWIYMGLTAFLGLGGVLLPWHPRFNGSDMAWTRVAFYVGLALTGAMPILQLFLTHGPDFVLNFYSPISKSICVYLGGAIVYASKIPERWYPGMFDYIGGSHNLWHAAVLGGILFHYTAMQQFFANAFLRAEGGCPAY
;
A
#
# COMPACT_ATOMS: atom_id res chain seq x y z
N MET A 1 1.38 46.11 -20.82
CA MET A 1 0.02 45.52 -20.85
C MET A 1 0.21 44.03 -21.00
N SER A 2 0.58 43.38 -19.89
CA SER A 2 -0.33 42.70 -18.93
C SER A 2 -0.36 41.22 -19.29
N GLU A 3 0.39 40.41 -18.54
CA GLU A 3 -0.15 39.40 -17.59
C GLU A 3 -0.20 38.03 -18.32
N VAL A 4 0.31 36.88 -17.86
CA VAL A 4 0.48 36.29 -16.53
C VAL A 4 1.62 35.27 -16.61
N THR A 5 2.66 35.36 -15.79
CA THR A 5 3.55 34.21 -15.47
C THR A 5 4.23 34.45 -14.11
N THR A 6 3.75 33.77 -13.07
CA THR A 6 4.36 33.72 -11.73
C THR A 6 4.26 32.25 -11.29
N ALA A 7 5.33 31.47 -11.39
CA ALA A 7 6.34 31.24 -10.36
C ALA A 7 5.76 30.58 -9.08
N LEU A 8 5.98 29.27 -8.94
CA LEU A 8 5.83 28.50 -7.71
C LEU A 8 7.15 27.79 -7.41
N THR A 9 8.04 28.50 -6.71
CA THR A 9 9.18 27.96 -5.97
C THR A 9 9.24 28.67 -4.63
N SER A 10 8.76 28.02 -3.57
CA SER A 10 8.92 28.42 -2.15
C SER A 10 8.17 27.35 -1.32
N THR A 11 8.59 26.82 -0.18
CA THR A 11 9.76 27.04 0.68
C THR A 11 9.70 25.96 1.76
N CYS A 12 10.82 25.31 2.04
CA CYS A 12 11.04 24.61 3.30
C CYS A 12 11.67 25.63 4.27
N ALA A 13 10.94 26.05 5.30
CA ALA A 13 11.45 26.94 6.34
C ALA A 13 11.30 26.27 7.72
N ARG A 14 12.45 25.95 8.32
CA ARG A 14 12.60 25.38 9.65
C ARG A 14 12.91 26.54 10.61
N LYS A 15 12.05 26.75 11.62
CA LYS A 15 12.25 27.74 12.70
C LYS A 15 13.37 27.25 13.63
N THR A 16 14.43 28.04 13.76
CA THR A 16 15.40 27.97 14.87
C THR A 16 15.17 29.19 15.76
N LEU A 17 15.04 28.93 17.07
CA LEU A 17 15.00 29.95 18.11
C LEU A 17 16.43 30.32 18.50
N ASP A 18 16.71 31.61 18.47
CA ASP A 18 17.91 32.25 19.00
C ASP A 18 17.96 32.15 20.52
N ASP A 19 19.17 32.06 21.07
CA ASP A 19 19.52 32.91 22.20
C ASP A 19 20.99 33.37 22.11
N ASN A 20 21.18 34.66 22.34
CA ASN A 20 22.40 35.45 22.10
C ASN A 20 23.38 35.38 23.28
N GLY A 21 24.68 35.59 23.02
CA GLY A 21 25.66 35.72 24.11
C GLY A 21 27.14 35.93 23.77
N VAL A 22 27.46 37.02 23.05
CA VAL A 22 28.62 37.93 23.27
C VAL A 22 30.09 37.42 23.22
N ALA A 23 30.78 37.85 22.15
CA ALA A 23 32.11 38.47 22.00
C ALA A 23 33.42 37.92 22.66
N ALA A 24 34.34 37.52 21.76
CA ALA A 24 35.76 37.90 21.58
C ALA A 24 36.68 38.24 22.78
N THR A 25 37.87 37.59 22.87
CA THR A 25 39.21 38.15 22.55
C THR A 25 40.41 37.25 22.98
N THR A 26 41.37 37.11 22.05
CA THR A 26 42.86 37.02 22.13
C THR A 26 43.65 36.28 23.25
N ALA A 27 44.50 35.34 22.77
CA ALA A 27 45.97 35.24 22.90
C ALA A 27 46.69 34.52 24.08
N SER A 28 47.60 33.62 23.63
CA SER A 28 48.96 33.28 24.13
C SER A 28 49.18 32.30 25.30
N GLY A 29 50.22 31.46 25.15
CA GLY A 29 51.04 31.01 26.29
C GLY A 29 51.23 29.50 26.48
N SER A 30 52.37 29.01 25.98
CA SER A 30 53.18 27.82 26.28
C SER A 30 53.07 27.06 27.63
N ASP A 31 53.34 25.75 27.48
CA ASP A 31 54.11 24.82 28.34
C ASP A 31 53.54 24.11 29.58
N ALA A 32 53.56 22.78 29.44
CA ALA A 32 54.00 21.73 30.37
C ALA A 32 53.50 21.70 31.82
N GLN A 33 52.70 20.68 32.17
CA GLN A 33 53.10 19.63 33.12
C GLN A 33 52.07 18.50 33.28
N GLN A 34 52.61 17.30 33.46
CA GLN A 34 51.91 16.06 33.82
C GLN A 34 51.16 16.18 35.15
N HIS A 35 49.89 15.80 35.20
CA HIS A 35 49.36 14.94 36.28
C HIS A 35 47.99 14.36 35.92
N ARG A 36 47.85 13.05 36.18
CA ARG A 36 46.63 12.25 35.99
C ARG A 36 45.53 12.76 36.92
N PRO A 37 44.27 12.92 36.47
CA PRO A 37 43.22 13.45 37.33
C PRO A 37 42.49 12.34 38.09
N ASP A 38 42.18 12.67 39.34
CA ASP A 38 41.26 12.01 40.24
C ASP A 38 39.80 12.01 39.73
N LEU A 39 39.08 11.01 40.21
CA LEU A 39 37.69 10.67 39.95
C LEU A 39 36.72 11.84 40.20
N ALA A 40 36.24 12.46 39.11
CA ALA A 40 35.12 13.39 39.13
C ALA A 40 33.93 12.84 38.34
N ARG A 41 32.93 12.40 39.10
CA ARG A 41 31.51 12.14 38.80
C ARG A 41 30.98 12.90 37.56
N ARG A 42 31.02 12.28 36.38
CA ARG A 42 30.36 12.77 35.16
C ARG A 42 28.89 12.33 35.16
N ARG A 43 27.97 13.30 35.33
CA ARG A 43 26.54 13.13 35.03
C ARG A 43 26.41 12.72 33.56
N ARG A 44 25.94 11.49 33.30
CA ARG A 44 25.51 11.07 31.97
C ARG A 44 24.24 11.86 31.63
N HIS A 45 24.35 12.82 30.72
CA HIS A 45 23.18 13.30 29.98
C HIS A 45 22.73 12.16 29.07
N SER A 46 21.67 11.46 29.47
CA SER A 46 20.94 10.56 28.60
C SER A 46 20.33 11.39 27.47
N PHE A 47 20.90 11.28 26.27
CA PHE A 47 20.19 11.66 25.06
C PHE A 47 18.95 10.78 24.96
N PHE A 48 17.79 11.36 25.23
CA PHE A 48 16.50 10.79 24.90
C PHE A 48 16.43 10.70 23.37
N LEU A 49 16.73 9.51 22.82
CA LEU A 49 16.26 9.16 21.50
C LEU A 49 14.73 9.08 21.58
N PRO A 50 13.97 9.75 20.69
CA PRO A 50 12.53 9.58 20.67
C PRO A 50 12.25 8.11 20.36
N ARG A 51 11.67 7.41 21.35
CA ARG A 51 11.15 6.05 21.21
C ARG A 51 10.20 6.06 20.01
N ARG A 52 10.51 5.24 19.00
CA ARG A 52 9.62 4.98 17.85
C ARG A 52 8.23 4.74 18.43
N LYS A 53 7.24 5.56 18.07
CA LYS A 53 5.85 5.33 18.48
C LYS A 53 5.50 3.88 18.15
N SER A 54 4.98 3.15 19.13
CA SER A 54 4.68 1.74 18.92
C SER A 54 3.65 1.64 17.79
N ILE A 55 3.79 0.64 16.91
CA ILE A 55 2.74 0.29 15.93
C ILE A 55 1.39 0.10 16.65
N VAL A 56 1.44 -0.37 17.89
CA VAL A 56 0.29 -0.50 18.77
C VAL A 56 -0.32 0.86 19.11
N GLU A 57 0.46 1.90 19.39
CA GLU A 57 -0.08 3.27 19.57
C GLU A 57 -0.71 3.79 18.28
N THR A 58 -0.12 3.51 17.12
CA THR A 58 -0.64 3.99 15.82
C THR A 58 -1.94 3.28 15.40
N ILE A 59 -2.09 1.99 15.77
CA ILE A 59 -3.32 1.20 15.55
C ILE A 59 -4.37 1.54 16.62
N MET A 60 -3.97 1.75 17.88
CA MET A 60 -4.88 2.08 18.98
C MET A 60 -5.41 3.52 18.91
N ASP A 61 -4.68 4.44 18.29
CA ASP A 61 -5.16 5.80 17.95
C ASP A 61 -5.91 5.87 16.62
N SER A 62 -6.24 4.73 15.97
CA SER A 62 -6.93 4.78 14.68
C SER A 62 -8.28 5.49 14.80
N GLU A 63 -8.33 6.71 14.27
CA GLU A 63 -9.51 7.55 14.13
C GLU A 63 -10.70 6.71 13.64
N GLU A 64 -10.45 5.78 12.73
CA GLU A 64 -11.41 4.84 12.15
C GLU A 64 -12.15 3.95 13.18
N SER A 65 -11.48 3.47 14.24
CA SER A 65 -12.14 2.65 15.28
C SER A 65 -13.11 3.47 16.12
N LEU A 66 -12.75 4.73 16.43
CA LEU A 66 -13.64 5.65 17.12
C LEU A 66 -14.84 6.02 16.23
N LEU A 67 -14.57 6.35 14.97
CA LEU A 67 -15.62 6.71 14.00
C LEU A 67 -16.62 5.56 13.83
N LEU A 68 -16.15 4.31 13.75
CA LEU A 68 -17.02 3.14 13.69
C LEU A 68 -17.88 2.98 14.95
N LYS A 69 -17.30 3.19 16.15
CA LYS A 69 -18.06 3.12 17.42
C LYS A 69 -19.15 4.19 17.50
N VAL A 70 -18.84 5.41 17.05
CA VAL A 70 -19.79 6.52 17.02
C VAL A 70 -20.92 6.24 16.03
N ASP A 71 -20.60 5.72 14.86
CA ASP A 71 -21.61 5.39 13.84
C ASP A 71 -22.54 4.25 14.27
N LEU A 72 -22.00 3.22 14.92
CA LEU A 72 -22.80 2.14 15.52
C LEU A 72 -23.70 2.68 16.64
N PHE A 73 -23.16 3.54 17.51
CA PHE A 73 -23.92 4.14 18.59
C PHE A 73 -25.06 5.03 18.08
N LEU A 74 -24.81 5.90 17.10
CA LEU A 74 -25.83 6.80 16.54
C LEU A 74 -26.95 6.02 15.83
N SER A 75 -26.62 4.92 15.16
CA SER A 75 -27.61 4.03 14.54
C SER A 75 -28.50 3.37 15.60
N GLU A 76 -27.92 2.99 16.75
CA GLU A 76 -28.65 2.39 17.86
C GLU A 76 -29.47 3.43 18.64
N LEU A 77 -28.95 4.65 18.79
CA LEU A 77 -29.63 5.78 19.39
C LEU A 77 -30.95 6.08 18.65
N GLU A 78 -30.93 6.15 17.33
CA GLU A 78 -32.11 6.38 16.50
C GLU A 78 -33.17 5.30 16.74
N ARG A 79 -32.78 4.02 16.60
CA ARG A 79 -33.67 2.88 16.78
C ARG A 79 -34.29 2.82 18.18
N ARG A 80 -33.52 3.07 19.22
CA ARG A 80 -33.97 3.04 20.62
C ARG A 80 -34.82 4.24 20.97
N LEU A 81 -34.48 5.43 20.46
CA LEU A 81 -35.26 6.64 20.69
C LEU A 81 -36.64 6.56 20.01
N ASP A 82 -36.71 6.02 18.79
CA ASP A 82 -37.98 5.74 18.09
C ASP A 82 -38.86 4.76 18.90
N PHE A 83 -38.24 3.74 19.50
CA PHE A 83 -38.94 2.82 20.40
C PHE A 83 -39.52 3.58 21.60
N ILE A 84 -38.76 4.47 22.24
CA ILE A 84 -39.23 5.25 23.39
C ILE A 84 -40.36 6.22 22.98
N GLU A 85 -40.24 6.87 21.83
CA GLU A 85 -41.25 7.82 21.29
C GLU A 85 -42.57 7.13 20.95
N SER A 86 -42.54 5.85 20.55
CA SER A 86 -43.74 5.09 20.20
C SER A 86 -44.74 4.86 21.36
N TYR A 87 -44.32 5.05 22.61
CA TYR A 87 -45.15 4.81 23.79
C TYR A 87 -45.94 6.03 24.31
N GLY A 88 -45.88 7.18 23.62
CA GLY A 88 -46.78 8.33 23.81
C GLY A 88 -46.99 8.81 25.25
N ASP A 89 -46.43 9.98 25.58
CA ASP A 89 -46.66 10.76 26.83
C ASP A 89 -45.64 10.57 27.98
N LEU A 90 -44.39 10.19 27.68
CA LEU A 90 -43.24 10.32 28.62
C LEU A 90 -42.80 11.78 28.85
N GLY A 91 -43.33 12.73 28.07
CA GLY A 91 -42.87 14.12 28.01
C GLY A 91 -43.45 15.07 29.07
N ARG A 92 -44.26 14.60 30.03
CA ARG A 92 -44.95 15.47 31.00
C ARG A 92 -44.18 15.78 32.29
N ASP A 93 -43.10 15.05 32.58
CA ASP A 93 -42.25 15.36 33.73
C ASP A 93 -41.24 16.48 33.41
N TYR A 94 -41.52 17.67 33.94
CA TYR A 94 -40.75 18.91 33.72
C TYR A 94 -39.26 18.80 34.11
N SER A 95 -38.90 17.86 35.00
CA SER A 95 -37.52 17.65 35.46
C SER A 95 -36.64 16.84 34.49
N ILE A 96 -37.22 16.17 33.50
CA ILE A 96 -36.53 15.17 32.65
C ILE A 96 -36.49 15.57 31.16
N SER A 97 -37.24 16.61 30.77
CA SER A 97 -37.26 17.19 29.42
C SER A 97 -35.86 17.52 28.86
N ARG A 98 -34.90 17.86 29.73
CA ARG A 98 -33.54 18.23 29.31
C ARG A 98 -32.73 17.06 28.75
N ALA A 99 -32.79 15.88 29.36
CA ALA A 99 -32.05 14.71 28.89
C ALA A 99 -32.67 14.16 27.59
N PHE A 100 -34.00 14.07 27.54
CA PHE A 100 -34.72 13.62 26.36
C PHE A 100 -34.53 14.57 25.17
N SER A 101 -34.63 15.89 25.37
CA SER A 101 -34.34 16.88 24.33
C SER A 101 -32.87 16.89 23.90
N THR A 102 -31.95 16.40 24.74
CA THR A 102 -30.53 16.25 24.36
C THR A 102 -30.35 15.05 23.45
N LEU A 103 -30.98 13.90 23.74
CA LEU A 103 -30.97 12.72 22.88
C LEU A 103 -31.57 13.04 21.50
N GLN A 104 -32.71 13.76 21.47
CA GLN A 104 -33.34 14.21 20.23
C GLN A 104 -32.45 15.19 19.44
N ALA A 105 -31.82 16.16 20.11
CA ALA A 105 -30.93 17.11 19.47
C ALA A 105 -29.69 16.43 18.87
N VAL A 106 -29.13 15.42 19.54
CA VAL A 106 -28.01 14.63 18.99
C VAL A 106 -28.44 13.83 17.76
N ARG A 107 -29.59 13.14 17.81
CA ARG A 107 -30.16 12.41 16.65
C ARG A 107 -30.34 13.33 15.45
N GLU A 108 -31.04 14.45 15.63
CA GLU A 108 -31.39 15.38 14.56
C GLU A 108 -30.15 16.06 13.94
N ARG A 109 -29.22 16.57 14.76
CA ARG A 109 -28.03 17.23 14.24
C ARG A 109 -27.07 16.25 13.57
N CYS A 110 -26.99 15.01 14.06
CA CYS A 110 -26.13 13.99 13.46
C CYS A 110 -26.74 13.39 12.18
N SER A 111 -28.07 13.30 12.05
CA SER A 111 -28.72 12.84 10.82
C SER A 111 -28.56 13.86 9.69
N GLN A 112 -28.67 15.16 9.98
CA GLN A 112 -28.40 16.24 9.02
C GLN A 112 -26.93 16.24 8.52
N ALA A 113 -25.98 15.81 9.34
CA ALA A 113 -24.57 15.70 8.96
C ALA A 113 -24.27 14.49 8.05
N SER A 114 -25.25 13.60 7.80
CA SER A 114 -25.06 12.35 7.04
C SER A 114 -25.31 12.46 5.52
N GLU A 115 -25.91 13.55 5.04
CA GLU A 115 -26.29 13.71 3.62
C GLU A 115 -25.13 14.10 2.67
N GLU A 116 -23.94 14.45 3.19
CA GLU A 116 -22.77 14.82 2.38
C GLU A 116 -21.73 13.68 2.30
N VAL A 117 -21.38 13.25 1.08
CA VAL A 117 -20.83 11.92 0.75
C VAL A 117 -19.34 11.69 1.11
N LEU A 118 -18.61 12.66 1.67
CA LEU A 118 -17.20 12.50 2.05
C LEU A 118 -16.93 13.02 3.48
N GLY A 119 -16.55 12.12 4.39
CA GLY A 119 -16.17 12.46 5.77
C GLY A 119 -17.30 12.48 6.80
N ALA A 120 -18.47 11.92 6.46
CA ALA A 120 -19.68 11.93 7.30
C ALA A 120 -19.44 11.47 8.75
N GLY A 121 -18.70 10.37 8.98
CA GLY A 121 -18.42 9.85 10.32
C GLY A 121 -17.69 10.85 11.22
N ARG A 122 -16.66 11.53 10.70
CA ARG A 122 -15.86 12.52 11.46
C ARG A 122 -16.70 13.76 11.80
N ARG A 123 -17.60 14.14 10.90
CA ARG A 123 -18.51 15.26 11.13
C ARG A 123 -19.58 14.92 12.16
N ARG A 124 -20.17 13.72 12.10
CA ARG A 124 -21.12 13.22 13.11
C ARG A 124 -20.49 13.20 14.50
N LEU A 125 -19.25 12.72 14.60
CA LEU A 125 -18.49 12.76 15.85
C LEU A 125 -18.35 14.18 16.41
N HIS A 126 -17.92 15.13 15.57
CA HIS A 126 -17.78 16.53 15.99
C HIS A 126 -19.11 17.14 16.43
N VAL A 127 -20.18 16.94 15.66
CA VAL A 127 -21.51 17.48 15.95
C VAL A 127 -22.09 16.88 17.23
N MET A 128 -21.88 15.59 17.48
CA MET A 128 -22.26 14.93 18.72
C MET A 128 -21.55 15.57 19.92
N VAL A 129 -20.22 15.66 19.88
CA VAL A 129 -19.42 16.24 20.97
C VAL A 129 -19.79 17.70 21.21
N GLU A 130 -19.91 18.51 20.16
CA GLU A 130 -20.31 19.93 20.24
C GLU A 130 -21.69 20.10 20.89
N THR A 131 -22.64 19.23 20.54
CA THR A 131 -24.00 19.26 21.11
C THR A 131 -24.00 18.91 22.59
N LEU A 132 -23.14 17.99 23.01
CA LEU A 132 -22.99 17.62 24.41
C LEU A 132 -22.23 18.70 25.21
N GLU A 133 -21.17 19.29 24.66
CA GLU A 133 -20.42 20.38 25.30
C GLU A 133 -21.32 21.60 25.56
N ALA A 134 -22.19 21.96 24.60
CA ALA A 134 -23.11 23.09 24.76
C ALA A 134 -24.16 22.88 25.86
N ARG A 135 -24.43 21.63 26.27
CA ARG A 135 -25.50 21.28 27.22
C ARG A 135 -24.99 20.73 28.56
N TYR A 136 -23.79 20.16 28.58
CA TYR A 136 -23.14 19.46 29.71
C TYR A 136 -21.67 19.86 29.84
N GLN A 137 -21.43 21.17 29.91
CA GLN A 137 -20.10 21.77 29.88
C GLN A 137 -19.19 21.28 31.03
N GLU A 138 -19.71 21.19 32.27
CA GLU A 138 -18.96 20.71 33.44
C GLU A 138 -18.50 19.23 33.33
N THR A 139 -19.17 18.41 32.52
CA THR A 139 -18.85 16.97 32.36
C THR A 139 -17.78 16.71 31.31
N LEU A 140 -17.64 17.59 30.32
CA LEU A 140 -16.74 17.43 29.17
C LEU A 140 -15.50 18.32 29.22
N GLU A 141 -15.50 19.37 30.05
CA GLU A 141 -14.33 20.25 30.28
C GLU A 141 -13.15 19.55 30.97
N ALA A 142 -13.38 18.44 31.67
CA ALA A 142 -12.33 17.66 32.35
C ALA A 142 -11.46 16.81 31.40
N THR A 143 -11.78 16.78 30.10
CA THR A 143 -11.09 15.94 29.09
C THR A 143 -10.43 16.81 28.01
N GLU A 144 -9.13 16.63 27.78
CA GLU A 144 -8.37 17.49 26.85
C GLU A 144 -8.48 17.05 25.39
N THR A 145 -8.79 15.76 25.12
CA THR A 145 -8.80 15.21 23.76
C THR A 145 -10.21 14.95 23.21
N LEU A 146 -10.40 15.17 21.90
CA LEU A 146 -11.67 14.89 21.21
C LEU A 146 -12.10 13.42 21.33
N HIS A 147 -11.12 12.50 21.35
CA HIS A 147 -11.35 11.06 21.48
C HIS A 147 -11.95 10.69 22.85
N GLU A 148 -11.42 11.28 23.93
CA GLU A 148 -11.94 11.07 25.28
C GLU A 148 -13.31 11.72 25.44
N LYS A 149 -13.51 12.93 24.91
CA LYS A 149 -14.82 13.60 24.89
C LYS A 149 -15.89 12.77 24.17
N ALA A 150 -15.53 12.16 23.05
CA ALA A 150 -16.43 11.29 22.30
C ALA A 150 -16.83 10.06 23.11
N ARG A 151 -15.87 9.42 23.79
CA ARG A 151 -16.12 8.24 24.62
C ARG A 151 -17.00 8.55 25.82
N VAL A 152 -16.65 9.60 26.57
CA VAL A 152 -17.44 10.06 27.73
C VAL A 152 -18.83 10.49 27.27
N GLY A 153 -18.94 11.13 26.11
CA GLY A 153 -20.23 11.53 25.54
C GLY A 153 -21.13 10.35 25.16
N ILE A 154 -20.56 9.29 24.59
CA ILE A 154 -21.28 8.03 24.32
C ILE A 154 -21.78 7.41 25.62
N ASP A 155 -20.91 7.27 26.62
CA ASP A 155 -21.28 6.67 27.91
C ASP A 155 -22.40 7.46 28.61
N LEU A 156 -22.36 8.79 28.52
CA LEU A 156 -23.40 9.68 29.06
C LEU A 156 -24.75 9.47 28.35
N LEU A 157 -24.75 9.45 27.01
CA LEU A 157 -25.97 9.27 26.23
C LEU A 157 -26.56 7.86 26.38
N GLU A 158 -25.72 6.83 26.44
CA GLU A 158 -26.13 5.44 26.72
C GLU A 158 -26.80 5.33 28.09
N GLY A 159 -26.22 5.97 29.12
CA GLY A 159 -26.81 6.04 30.45
C GLY A 159 -28.21 6.68 30.45
N MET A 160 -28.35 7.82 29.78
CA MET A 160 -29.66 8.48 29.63
C MET A 160 -30.66 7.57 28.91
N LEU A 161 -30.25 6.96 27.81
CA LEU A 161 -31.10 6.10 26.99
C LEU A 161 -31.59 4.88 27.78
N SER A 162 -30.69 4.24 28.53
CA SER A 162 -31.02 3.11 29.39
C SER A 162 -32.05 3.47 30.47
N GLU A 163 -31.91 4.64 31.10
CA GLU A 163 -32.89 5.11 32.08
C GLU A 163 -34.28 5.33 31.47
N PHE A 164 -34.34 5.88 30.25
CA PHE A 164 -35.61 6.07 29.54
C PHE A 164 -36.25 4.75 29.10
N GLU A 165 -35.44 3.80 28.63
CA GLU A 165 -35.91 2.46 28.29
C GLU A 165 -36.55 1.79 29.49
N VAL A 166 -35.87 1.76 30.65
CA VAL A 166 -36.40 1.18 31.89
C VAL A 166 -37.75 1.78 32.27
N ARG A 167 -37.95 3.08 32.04
CA ARG A 167 -39.24 3.75 32.31
C ARG A 167 -40.30 3.41 31.27
N ALA A 168 -39.96 3.38 29.99
CA ALA A 168 -40.86 2.95 28.92
C ALA A 168 -41.34 1.50 29.15
N TYR A 169 -40.44 0.63 29.64
CA TYR A 169 -40.79 -0.74 30.06
C TYR A 169 -41.78 -0.77 31.23
N LYS A 170 -41.59 0.06 32.26
CA LYS A 170 -42.53 0.14 33.39
C LYS A 170 -43.92 0.63 32.98
N LEU A 171 -43.99 1.63 32.09
CA LEU A 171 -45.26 2.11 31.52
C LEU A 171 -45.95 1.03 30.67
N ARG A 172 -45.16 0.27 29.92
CA ARG A 172 -45.64 -0.89 29.15
C ARG A 172 -46.18 -1.99 30.07
N GLU A 173 -45.50 -2.30 31.16
CA GLU A 173 -45.93 -3.29 32.16
C GLU A 173 -47.29 -2.91 32.80
N GLN A 174 -47.49 -1.61 33.05
CA GLN A 174 -48.77 -1.07 33.54
C GLN A 174 -49.87 -1.06 32.47
N GLY A 175 -49.53 -0.85 31.20
CA GLY A 175 -50.47 -0.90 30.07
C GLY A 175 -50.83 -2.32 29.60
N LEU A 176 -49.92 -3.29 29.74
CA LEU A 176 -50.10 -4.68 29.30
C LEU A 176 -50.86 -5.57 30.29
N ALA A 177 -51.09 -5.11 31.53
CA ALA A 177 -52.00 -5.80 32.45
C ALA A 177 -53.41 -6.02 31.86
N ASN A 178 -53.77 -5.29 30.79
CA ASN A 178 -55.09 -5.32 30.16
C ASN A 178 -55.14 -5.91 28.73
N ALA A 179 -54.03 -6.37 28.13
CA ALA A 179 -54.07 -6.85 26.73
C ALA A 179 -53.04 -7.95 26.39
N ALA A 180 -53.49 -9.20 26.58
CA ALA A 180 -53.18 -10.42 25.84
C ALA A 180 -51.70 -10.87 25.62
N THR A 181 -51.40 -11.96 26.32
CA THR A 181 -50.18 -12.78 26.45
C THR A 181 -49.63 -13.48 25.19
N ALA A 182 -50.10 -13.18 23.97
CA ALA A 182 -49.65 -13.89 22.76
C ALA A 182 -48.68 -13.08 21.87
N ALA A 183 -48.82 -11.75 21.82
CA ALA A 183 -47.91 -10.88 21.05
C ALA A 183 -46.57 -10.65 21.78
N GLU A 184 -46.58 -10.74 23.11
CA GLU A 184 -45.41 -10.55 23.96
C GLU A 184 -44.36 -11.65 23.77
N ALA A 185 -44.76 -12.91 23.70
CA ALA A 185 -43.83 -14.03 23.49
C ALA A 185 -43.11 -13.95 22.14
N LEU A 186 -43.77 -13.48 21.07
CA LEU A 186 -43.18 -13.39 19.74
C LEU A 186 -42.22 -12.20 19.62
N MET A 187 -42.55 -11.06 20.23
CA MET A 187 -41.72 -9.85 20.21
C MET A 187 -40.55 -9.92 21.19
N ASP A 188 -40.73 -10.56 22.36
CA ASP A 188 -39.66 -10.79 23.32
C ASP A 188 -38.65 -11.80 22.77
N GLU A 189 -39.12 -12.84 22.08
CA GLU A 189 -38.24 -13.76 21.33
C GLU A 189 -37.49 -13.03 20.22
N GLY A 190 -38.16 -12.19 19.43
CA GLY A 190 -37.51 -11.40 18.37
C GLY A 190 -36.46 -10.42 18.91
N ARG A 191 -36.72 -9.80 20.07
CA ARG A 191 -35.77 -8.91 20.74
C ARG A 191 -34.58 -9.68 21.32
N ARG A 192 -34.84 -10.81 21.97
CA ARG A 192 -33.79 -11.69 22.53
C ARG A 192 -32.87 -12.20 21.43
N VAL A 193 -33.44 -12.63 20.30
CA VAL A 193 -32.66 -13.06 19.12
C VAL A 193 -31.85 -11.90 18.54
N ALA A 194 -32.42 -10.69 18.47
CA ALA A 194 -31.70 -9.51 18.00
C ALA A 194 -30.54 -9.13 18.94
N THR A 195 -30.76 -9.06 20.26
CA THR A 195 -29.71 -8.76 21.23
C THR A 195 -28.63 -9.84 21.26
N GLU A 196 -29.00 -11.12 21.19
CA GLU A 196 -28.04 -12.23 21.12
C GLU A 196 -27.22 -12.17 19.82
N SER A 197 -27.84 -11.80 18.70
CA SER A 197 -27.13 -11.62 17.43
C SER A 197 -26.12 -10.47 17.46
N ILE A 198 -26.46 -9.36 18.13
CA ILE A 198 -25.60 -8.19 18.32
C ILE A 198 -24.45 -8.52 19.28
N GLU A 199 -24.73 -9.19 20.40
CA GLU A 199 -23.71 -9.65 21.33
C GLU A 199 -22.75 -10.63 20.67
N ARG A 200 -23.27 -11.55 19.85
CA ARG A 200 -22.44 -12.47 19.05
C ARG A 200 -21.59 -11.70 18.03
N ALA A 201 -22.13 -10.70 17.34
CA ALA A 201 -21.37 -9.86 16.42
C ALA A 201 -20.28 -9.04 17.12
N ARG A 202 -20.59 -8.43 18.26
CA ARG A 202 -19.64 -7.69 19.10
C ARG A 202 -18.54 -8.60 19.63
N GLY A 203 -18.90 -9.79 20.11
CA GLY A 203 -17.94 -10.81 20.55
C GLY A 203 -16.98 -11.23 19.44
N VAL A 204 -17.48 -11.42 18.21
CA VAL A 204 -16.63 -11.73 17.04
C VAL A 204 -15.67 -10.59 16.71
N VAL A 205 -16.11 -9.33 16.79
CA VAL A 205 -15.26 -8.15 16.57
C VAL A 205 -14.22 -7.99 17.66
N ASP A 206 -14.61 -8.11 18.94
CA ASP A 206 -13.70 -7.98 20.09
C ASP A 206 -12.65 -9.10 20.08
N GLU A 207 -13.05 -10.34 19.80
CA GLU A 207 -12.11 -11.45 19.57
C GLU A 207 -11.16 -11.18 18.40
N GLY A 208 -11.69 -10.61 17.30
CA GLY A 208 -10.90 -10.22 16.14
C GLY A 208 -9.84 -9.17 16.49
N LEU A 209 -10.22 -8.15 17.25
CA LEU A 209 -9.34 -7.08 17.71
C LEU A 209 -8.27 -7.60 18.67
N GLU A 210 -8.63 -8.48 19.62
CA GLU A 210 -7.67 -9.10 20.53
C GLU A 210 -6.68 -10.02 19.82
N ARG A 211 -7.11 -10.77 18.80
CA ARG A 211 -6.21 -11.57 17.96
C ARG A 211 -5.26 -10.67 17.18
N ALA A 212 -5.75 -9.59 16.58
CA ALA A 212 -4.92 -8.62 15.86
C ALA A 212 -3.88 -7.97 16.79
N ARG A 213 -4.28 -7.60 18.01
CA ARG A 213 -3.39 -7.03 19.03
C ARG A 213 -2.30 -8.00 19.46
N ARG A 214 -2.66 -9.27 19.73
CA ARG A 214 -1.68 -10.32 20.06
C ARG A 214 -0.70 -10.57 18.92
N ALA A 215 -1.19 -10.60 17.68
CA ALA A 215 -0.35 -10.74 16.49
C ALA A 215 0.62 -9.56 16.34
N ALA A 216 0.17 -8.33 16.58
CA ALA A 216 1.01 -7.13 16.52
C ALA A 216 2.12 -7.15 17.59
N PHE A 217 1.80 -7.49 18.84
CA PHE A 217 2.82 -7.62 19.90
C PHE A 217 3.82 -8.74 19.60
N SER A 218 3.34 -9.90 19.17
CA SER A 218 4.20 -11.00 18.75
C SER A 218 5.13 -10.55 17.62
N LEU A 219 4.63 -9.81 16.63
CA LEU A 219 5.44 -9.32 15.53
C LEU A 219 6.53 -8.34 16.00
N GLU A 220 6.19 -7.41 16.89
CA GLU A 220 7.15 -6.46 17.47
C GLU A 220 8.29 -7.16 18.21
N GLU A 221 7.98 -8.21 18.98
CA GLU A 221 8.97 -9.05 19.67
C GLU A 221 9.91 -9.77 18.69
N HIS A 222 9.34 -10.39 17.63
CA HIS A 222 10.15 -11.07 16.61
C HIS A 222 11.04 -10.09 15.82
N ILE A 223 10.56 -8.87 15.54
CA ILE A 223 11.37 -7.83 14.90
C ILE A 223 12.53 -7.41 15.82
N ALA A 224 12.26 -7.18 17.11
CA ALA A 224 13.29 -6.81 18.08
C ALA A 224 14.36 -7.90 18.21
N HIS A 225 13.94 -9.17 18.25
CA HIS A 225 14.86 -10.32 18.27
C HIS A 225 15.71 -10.38 16.99
N ALA A 226 15.10 -10.24 15.81
CA ALA A 226 15.81 -10.24 14.54
C ALA A 226 16.83 -9.09 14.42
N ILE A 227 16.51 -7.90 14.93
CA ILE A 227 17.45 -6.76 15.02
C ILE A 227 18.65 -7.11 15.89
N LEU A 228 18.42 -7.72 17.06
CA LEU A 228 19.49 -8.11 17.98
C LEU A 228 20.46 -9.09 17.30
N LEU A 229 19.93 -10.11 16.62
CA LEU A 229 20.74 -11.05 15.85
C LEU A 229 21.53 -10.39 14.72
N ALA A 230 20.93 -9.43 14.02
CA ALA A 230 21.62 -8.68 12.97
C ALA A 230 22.77 -7.81 13.52
N ARG A 231 22.62 -7.24 14.72
CA ARG A 231 23.67 -6.45 15.40
C ARG A 231 24.88 -7.29 15.79
N GLU A 232 24.72 -8.60 15.99
CA GLU A 232 25.83 -9.53 16.21
C GLU A 232 26.65 -9.76 14.93
N GLY A 233 26.27 -9.16 13.81
CA GLY A 233 27.01 -9.20 12.55
C GLY A 233 26.77 -10.46 11.73
N ARG A 234 25.77 -11.28 12.10
CA ARG A 234 25.41 -12.51 11.36
C ARG A 234 24.22 -12.28 10.43
N LEU A 235 24.23 -12.99 9.30
CA LEU A 235 23.03 -13.15 8.46
C LEU A 235 22.02 -14.05 9.18
N LEU A 236 20.74 -13.75 8.99
CA LEU A 236 19.65 -14.46 9.64
C LEU A 236 19.31 -15.76 8.90
N LEU A 237 18.80 -16.72 9.67
CA LEU A 237 18.12 -17.91 9.16
C LEU A 237 16.66 -17.58 8.83
N TYR A 238 16.01 -18.41 8.02
CA TYR A 238 14.59 -18.26 7.70
C TYR A 238 13.71 -18.22 8.96
N ASP A 239 14.03 -19.07 9.94
CA ASP A 239 13.27 -19.18 11.19
C ASP A 239 13.55 -18.02 12.16
N ASP A 240 14.64 -17.27 11.95
CA ASP A 240 14.97 -16.06 12.71
C ASP A 240 14.15 -14.84 12.24
N LEU A 241 13.60 -14.88 11.02
CA LEU A 241 12.89 -13.75 10.43
C LEU A 241 11.49 -13.53 11.03
N PRO A 242 11.01 -12.28 11.14
CA PRO A 242 9.60 -12.02 11.42
C PRO A 242 8.71 -12.45 10.24
N THR A 243 7.48 -12.86 10.52
CA THR A 243 6.55 -13.45 9.53
C THR A 243 6.43 -12.67 8.21
N PRO A 244 6.32 -11.33 8.18
CA PRO A 244 6.20 -10.58 6.92
C PRO A 244 7.42 -10.68 5.98
N TRP A 245 8.60 -11.05 6.50
CA TRP A 245 9.83 -11.22 5.71
C TRP A 245 10.05 -12.66 5.24
N ARG A 246 9.22 -13.61 5.68
CA ARG A 246 9.34 -15.04 5.37
C ARG A 246 8.73 -15.38 4.01
N ASN A 247 9.38 -14.96 2.93
CA ASN A 247 8.84 -15.06 1.57
C ASN A 247 8.97 -16.44 0.93
N ASN A 248 10.06 -17.17 1.20
CA ASN A 248 10.34 -18.47 0.57
C ASN A 248 10.90 -19.46 1.59
N PRO A 249 10.12 -20.47 2.04
CA PRO A 249 10.56 -21.42 3.05
C PRO A 249 11.68 -22.36 2.59
N HIS A 250 12.00 -22.39 1.30
CA HIS A 250 13.06 -23.24 0.75
C HIS A 250 14.45 -22.59 0.82
N ILE A 251 14.51 -21.27 1.00
CA ILE A 251 15.74 -20.52 1.25
C ILE A 251 15.94 -20.46 2.77
N LYS A 252 17.03 -21.06 3.27
CA LYS A 252 17.19 -21.33 4.71
C LYS A 252 18.07 -20.34 5.44
N ARG A 253 19.01 -19.69 4.75
CA ARG A 253 19.97 -18.76 5.35
C ARG A 253 20.32 -17.60 4.42
N GLY A 254 21.09 -16.66 4.96
CA GLY A 254 21.67 -15.56 4.19
C GLY A 254 20.82 -14.30 4.18
N TYR A 255 19.78 -14.23 5.02
CA TYR A 255 18.88 -13.09 5.10
C TYR A 255 19.53 -11.89 5.77
N ARG A 256 19.31 -10.72 5.18
CA ARG A 256 19.71 -9.43 5.76
C ARG A 256 18.56 -8.88 6.59
N PHE A 257 18.90 -8.18 7.67
CA PHE A 257 17.96 -7.42 8.47
C PHE A 257 18.67 -6.17 8.98
N SER A 258 18.05 -5.00 8.87
CA SER A 258 18.69 -3.72 9.14
C SER A 258 17.73 -2.70 9.71
N GLU A 259 18.16 -1.91 10.68
CA GLU A 259 17.32 -0.88 11.30
C GLU A 259 17.19 0.34 10.42
N THR A 260 18.25 0.66 9.67
CA THR A 260 18.30 1.86 8.85
C THR A 260 18.36 1.55 7.36
N LYS A 261 17.78 2.45 6.57
CA LYS A 261 17.86 2.45 5.11
C LYS A 261 19.32 2.48 4.60
N LEU A 262 20.19 3.19 5.30
CA LEU A 262 21.60 3.32 4.92
C LEU A 262 22.36 1.99 5.13
N GLU A 263 22.07 1.26 6.19
CA GLU A 263 22.60 -0.10 6.40
C GLU A 263 22.13 -1.05 5.31
N CYS A 264 20.87 -0.96 4.86
CA CYS A 264 20.37 -1.73 3.73
C CYS A 264 21.23 -1.50 2.47
N VAL A 265 21.51 -0.24 2.13
CA VAL A 265 22.37 0.12 1.00
C VAL A 265 23.80 -0.40 1.20
N ARG A 266 24.41 -0.21 2.37
CA ARG A 266 25.76 -0.73 2.64
C ARG A 266 25.83 -2.26 2.56
N SER A 267 24.79 -2.94 3.01
CA SER A 267 24.72 -4.40 3.05
C SER A 267 24.68 -5.04 1.67
N MET A 268 24.33 -4.30 0.61
CA MET A 268 24.30 -4.81 -0.77
C MET A 268 25.68 -5.25 -1.27
N PHE A 269 26.75 -4.72 -0.67
CA PHE A 269 28.14 -5.06 -0.99
C PHE A 269 28.64 -6.29 -0.24
N ASN A 270 27.86 -6.81 0.71
CA ASN A 270 28.13 -8.08 1.39
C ASN A 270 27.40 -9.23 0.69
N ILE A 271 27.90 -10.44 0.87
CA ILE A 271 27.26 -11.65 0.36
C ILE A 271 26.01 -11.95 1.19
N SER A 272 24.87 -12.11 0.53
CA SER A 272 23.56 -12.41 1.10
C SER A 272 22.73 -13.19 0.09
N ASN A 273 21.58 -13.70 0.51
CA ASN A 273 20.62 -14.36 -0.39
C ASN A 273 20.02 -13.41 -1.45
N GLU A 274 20.13 -12.10 -1.24
CA GLU A 274 19.68 -11.07 -2.18
C GLU A 274 20.80 -10.56 -3.11
N SER A 275 22.05 -10.97 -2.90
CA SER A 275 23.18 -10.41 -3.66
C SER A 275 23.05 -10.63 -5.15
N PHE A 276 22.65 -11.84 -5.59
CA PHE A 276 22.42 -12.07 -7.03
C PHE A 276 21.30 -11.16 -7.54
N ASN A 277 20.15 -11.12 -6.86
CA ASN A 277 18.98 -10.33 -7.29
C ASN A 277 19.31 -8.84 -7.46
N ILE A 278 20.07 -8.27 -6.52
CA ILE A 278 20.51 -6.87 -6.59
C ILE A 278 21.44 -6.67 -7.80
N TRP A 279 22.50 -7.46 -7.88
CA TRP A 279 23.57 -7.23 -8.86
C TRP A 279 23.18 -7.63 -10.28
N SER A 280 22.31 -8.62 -10.47
CA SER A 280 21.80 -9.01 -11.79
C SER A 280 21.03 -7.87 -12.46
N HIS A 281 20.18 -7.17 -11.72
CA HIS A 281 19.42 -6.03 -12.25
C HIS A 281 20.23 -4.73 -12.27
N ALA A 282 21.15 -4.50 -11.32
CA ALA A 282 22.05 -3.35 -11.37
C ALA A 282 23.01 -3.42 -12.57
N ILE A 283 23.60 -4.59 -12.84
CA ILE A 283 24.42 -4.81 -14.04
C ILE A 283 23.54 -4.80 -15.29
N GLY A 284 22.36 -5.42 -15.23
CA GLY A 284 21.36 -5.37 -16.28
C GLY A 284 21.01 -3.94 -16.70
N LEU A 285 20.88 -3.02 -15.75
CA LEU A 285 20.64 -1.60 -16.02
C LEU A 285 21.77 -1.01 -16.84
N LEU A 286 23.03 -1.23 -16.46
CA LEU A 286 24.19 -0.75 -17.23
C LEU A 286 24.19 -1.32 -18.65
N LEU A 287 23.83 -2.59 -18.82
CA LEU A 287 23.71 -3.22 -20.14
C LEU A 287 22.58 -2.59 -20.96
N VAL A 288 21.39 -2.38 -20.39
CA VAL A 288 20.26 -1.74 -21.08
C VAL A 288 20.60 -0.30 -21.46
N LEU A 289 21.28 0.45 -20.59
CA LEU A 289 21.75 1.80 -20.90
C LEU A 289 22.79 1.80 -22.02
N ALA A 290 23.74 0.86 -22.00
CA ALA A 290 24.69 0.70 -23.11
C ALA A 290 23.98 0.36 -24.42
N VAL A 291 22.96 -0.50 -24.39
CA VAL A 291 22.14 -0.78 -25.56
C VAL A 291 21.39 0.47 -26.03
N ALA A 292 20.73 1.19 -25.14
CA ALA A 292 19.92 2.36 -25.47
C ALA A 292 20.75 3.53 -26.04
N PHE A 293 21.93 3.80 -25.47
CA PHE A 293 22.74 4.97 -25.81
C PHE A 293 23.90 4.70 -26.77
N TYR A 294 24.32 3.45 -26.94
CA TYR A 294 25.44 3.11 -27.82
C TYR A 294 25.03 2.11 -28.91
N PHE A 295 24.57 0.91 -28.58
CA PHE A 295 24.31 -0.12 -29.60
C PHE A 295 23.08 0.18 -30.47
N TYR A 296 22.02 0.77 -29.92
CA TYR A 296 20.84 1.13 -30.69
C TYR A 296 21.13 2.27 -31.68
N PRO A 297 21.74 3.41 -31.28
CA PRO A 297 22.09 4.48 -32.22
C PRO A 297 23.13 4.09 -33.28
N THR A 298 23.99 3.11 -32.99
CA THR A 298 25.00 2.62 -33.95
C THR A 298 24.49 1.46 -34.82
N SER A 299 23.24 1.03 -34.63
CA SER A 299 22.65 -0.05 -35.42
C SER A 299 22.30 0.43 -36.84
N ALA A 300 22.44 -0.47 -37.82
CA ALA A 300 22.12 -0.16 -39.22
C ALA A 300 20.66 0.28 -39.43
N ASN A 301 19.75 -0.11 -38.53
CA ASN A 301 18.34 0.26 -38.61
C ASN A 301 18.05 1.66 -38.08
N PHE A 302 18.94 2.26 -37.29
CA PHE A 302 18.70 3.54 -36.64
C PHE A 302 18.55 4.68 -37.66
N ASP A 303 19.41 4.72 -38.68
CA ASP A 303 19.38 5.73 -39.74
C ASP A 303 18.13 5.61 -40.64
N LEU A 304 17.55 4.40 -40.72
CA LEU A 304 16.32 4.12 -41.47
C LEU A 304 15.04 4.38 -40.66
N SER A 305 15.17 4.48 -39.34
CA SER A 305 14.04 4.60 -38.42
C SER A 305 13.47 6.01 -38.44
N THR A 306 12.14 6.13 -38.42
CA THR A 306 11.48 7.42 -38.25
C THR A 306 11.68 7.97 -36.83
N LYS A 307 11.42 9.26 -36.65
CA LYS A 307 11.42 9.87 -35.29
C LYS A 307 10.45 9.17 -34.34
N THR A 308 9.34 8.64 -34.87
CA THR A 308 8.36 7.90 -34.08
C THR A 308 8.87 6.52 -33.67
N ASP A 309 9.54 5.80 -34.57
CA ASP A 309 10.18 4.51 -34.25
C ASP A 309 11.22 4.68 -33.13
N VAL A 310 12.07 5.71 -33.25
CA VAL A 310 13.07 6.06 -32.23
C VAL A 310 12.41 6.45 -30.90
N PHE A 311 11.29 7.18 -30.94
CA PHE A 311 10.55 7.52 -29.73
C PHE A 311 9.95 6.29 -29.03
N VAL A 312 9.32 5.38 -29.78
CA VAL A 312 8.75 4.13 -29.24
C VAL A 312 9.85 3.27 -28.63
N ALA A 313 10.99 3.12 -29.30
CA ALA A 313 12.17 2.43 -28.77
C ALA A 313 12.69 3.09 -27.48
N ALA A 314 12.76 4.43 -27.44
CA ALA A 314 13.20 5.16 -26.26
C ALA A 314 12.27 4.95 -25.07
N VAL A 315 10.95 4.91 -25.28
CA VAL A 315 9.97 4.57 -24.24
C VAL A 315 10.19 3.16 -23.72
N PHE A 316 10.40 2.17 -24.60
CA PHE A 316 10.73 0.80 -24.18
C PHE A 316 12.00 0.76 -23.31
N PHE A 317 13.10 1.36 -23.75
CA PHE A 317 14.34 1.39 -22.98
C PHE A 317 14.21 2.12 -21.65
N LEU A 318 13.46 3.23 -21.61
CA LEU A 318 13.20 3.97 -20.38
C LEU A 318 12.42 3.12 -19.37
N MET A 319 11.36 2.45 -19.81
CA MET A 319 10.55 1.58 -18.94
C MET A 319 11.33 0.34 -18.49
N ALA A 320 12.15 -0.24 -19.37
CA ALA A 320 13.07 -1.32 -19.02
C ALA A 320 14.10 -0.90 -17.97
N ALA A 321 14.76 0.26 -18.17
CA ALA A 321 15.71 0.80 -17.20
C ALA A 321 15.04 1.10 -15.85
N LEU A 322 13.87 1.75 -15.86
CA LEU A 322 13.09 2.04 -14.66
C LEU A 322 12.73 0.76 -13.90
N THR A 323 12.35 -0.30 -14.61
CA THR A 323 12.02 -1.60 -14.00
C THR A 323 13.22 -2.19 -13.27
N LEU A 324 14.40 -2.17 -13.89
CA LEU A 324 15.64 -2.66 -13.29
C LEU A 324 16.06 -1.82 -12.08
N VAL A 325 15.86 -0.50 -12.14
CA VAL A 325 16.08 0.41 -10.99
C VAL A 325 15.12 0.08 -9.85
N CYS A 326 13.81 0.01 -10.11
CA CYS A 326 12.79 -0.31 -9.12
C CYS A 326 13.10 -1.63 -8.43
N SER A 327 13.46 -2.65 -9.20
CA SER A 327 13.80 -3.97 -8.68
C SER A 327 15.08 -3.96 -7.84
N THR A 328 16.12 -3.25 -8.29
CA THR A 328 17.37 -3.08 -7.53
C THR A 328 17.10 -2.38 -6.19
N ILE A 329 16.26 -1.34 -6.18
CA ILE A 329 15.87 -0.62 -4.97
C ILE A 329 15.10 -1.55 -4.03
N TRP A 330 14.10 -2.28 -4.53
CA TRP A 330 13.33 -3.23 -3.74
C TRP A 330 14.23 -4.27 -3.07
N HIS A 331 15.04 -4.97 -3.85
CA HIS A 331 15.94 -6.00 -3.32
C HIS A 331 17.01 -5.41 -2.40
N THR A 332 17.42 -4.15 -2.57
CA THR A 332 18.32 -3.50 -1.63
C THR A 332 17.62 -3.22 -0.29
N MET A 333 16.37 -2.73 -0.34
CA MET A 333 15.63 -2.19 0.80
C MET A 333 14.76 -3.21 1.53
N ASN A 334 14.55 -4.40 0.98
CA ASN A 334 13.71 -5.45 1.59
C ASN A 334 14.23 -5.96 2.96
N ALA A 335 15.46 -5.60 3.32
CA ALA A 335 16.08 -5.90 4.61
C ALA A 335 15.69 -4.93 5.74
N VAL A 336 14.98 -3.83 5.45
CA VAL A 336 14.66 -2.82 6.47
C VAL A 336 13.65 -3.36 7.48
N ALA A 337 13.89 -3.11 8.78
CA ALA A 337 13.04 -3.50 9.90
C ALA A 337 11.83 -2.56 10.08
N ASP A 338 11.09 -2.37 8.99
CA ASP A 338 9.89 -1.53 8.91
C ASP A 338 8.93 -2.13 7.88
N VAL A 339 7.77 -2.63 8.35
CA VAL A 339 6.83 -3.37 7.51
C VAL A 339 6.17 -2.49 6.45
N ASP A 340 5.91 -1.22 6.77
CA ASP A 340 5.26 -0.28 5.86
C ASP A 340 6.22 0.13 4.75
N VAL A 341 7.48 0.36 5.11
CA VAL A 341 8.54 0.71 4.15
C VAL A 341 8.83 -0.47 3.22
N VAL A 342 8.92 -1.70 3.74
CA VAL A 342 9.06 -2.90 2.91
C VAL A 342 7.87 -3.03 1.95
N SER A 343 6.64 -2.89 2.45
CA SER A 343 5.45 -2.96 1.61
C SER A 343 5.45 -1.92 0.50
N MET A 344 5.85 -0.67 0.80
CA MET A 344 5.98 0.40 -0.18
C MET A 344 7.02 0.07 -1.27
N PHE A 345 8.20 -0.44 -0.91
CA PHE A 345 9.22 -0.80 -1.91
C PHE A 345 8.82 -2.02 -2.74
N ALA A 346 8.01 -2.94 -2.21
CA ALA A 346 7.43 -4.02 -3.00
C ALA A 346 6.50 -3.46 -4.09
N CYS A 347 5.67 -2.46 -3.75
CA CYS A 347 4.81 -1.77 -4.73
C CYS A 347 5.62 -1.10 -5.85
N VAL A 348 6.78 -0.51 -5.53
CA VAL A 348 7.68 0.10 -6.52
C VAL A 348 8.18 -0.93 -7.54
N ASP A 349 8.54 -2.15 -7.10
CA ASP A 349 8.96 -3.23 -8.00
C ASP A 349 7.80 -3.70 -8.90
N TYR A 350 6.62 -3.90 -8.33
CA TYR A 350 5.41 -4.27 -9.06
C TYR A 350 5.03 -3.23 -10.12
N THR A 351 5.17 -1.93 -9.81
CA THR A 351 4.99 -0.84 -10.77
C THR A 351 5.99 -0.94 -11.92
N GLY A 352 7.26 -1.26 -11.65
CA GLY A 352 8.27 -1.47 -12.69
C GLY A 352 7.85 -2.59 -13.65
N ILE A 353 7.52 -3.77 -13.12
CA ILE A 353 7.09 -4.92 -13.93
C ILE A 353 5.91 -4.56 -14.84
N SER A 354 4.89 -3.86 -14.31
CA SER A 354 3.73 -3.39 -15.08
C SER A 354 4.14 -2.52 -16.27
N LEU A 355 5.04 -1.56 -16.05
CA LEU A 355 5.49 -0.61 -17.07
C LEU A 355 6.31 -1.28 -18.17
N LEU A 356 7.19 -2.23 -17.81
CA LEU A 356 7.95 -3.00 -18.80
C LEU A 356 7.05 -3.87 -19.68
N ILE A 357 6.07 -4.56 -19.09
CA ILE A 357 5.12 -5.37 -19.85
C ILE A 357 4.34 -4.49 -20.84
N ALA A 358 3.76 -3.39 -20.35
CA ALA A 358 3.00 -2.46 -21.18
C ALA A 358 3.85 -1.90 -22.33
N ALA A 359 5.07 -1.42 -22.06
CA ALA A 359 5.95 -0.88 -23.10
C ALA A 359 6.38 -1.94 -24.14
N SER A 360 6.61 -3.18 -23.71
CA SER A 360 6.95 -4.29 -24.62
C SER A 360 5.80 -4.65 -25.55
N ILE A 361 4.57 -4.71 -25.01
CA ILE A 361 3.36 -4.97 -25.80
C ILE A 361 3.09 -3.80 -26.76
N MET A 362 3.13 -2.56 -26.28
CA MET A 362 2.91 -1.36 -27.10
C MET A 362 3.90 -1.24 -28.27
N THR A 363 5.18 -1.58 -28.05
CA THR A 363 6.20 -1.59 -29.12
C THR A 363 5.87 -2.62 -30.20
N THR A 364 5.36 -3.78 -29.78
CA THR A 364 4.92 -4.84 -30.70
C THR A 364 3.66 -4.42 -31.46
N GLU A 365 2.65 -3.87 -30.77
CA GLU A 365 1.40 -3.38 -31.38
C GLU A 365 1.66 -2.26 -32.39
N TYR A 366 2.53 -1.32 -32.04
CA TYR A 366 2.93 -0.22 -32.92
C TYR A 366 3.48 -0.70 -34.27
N THR A 367 4.35 -1.71 -34.23
CA THR A 367 4.99 -2.26 -35.44
C THR A 367 4.12 -3.27 -36.18
N ALA A 368 3.26 -4.00 -35.46
CA ALA A 368 2.31 -4.96 -36.00
C ALA A 368 1.23 -4.26 -36.85
N PHE A 369 0.68 -3.16 -36.34
CA PHE A 369 -0.34 -2.34 -37.02
C PHE A 369 0.26 -1.06 -37.61
N TYR A 370 1.51 -1.11 -38.09
CA TYR A 370 2.19 0.06 -38.64
C TYR A 370 1.39 0.75 -39.76
N CYS A 371 0.71 -0.06 -40.59
CA CYS A 371 -0.13 0.37 -41.71
C CYS A 371 -1.63 0.53 -41.37
N ASP A 372 -2.07 0.16 -40.17
CA ASP A 372 -3.47 0.26 -39.74
C ASP A 372 -3.56 1.15 -38.49
N PRO A 373 -3.74 2.48 -38.67
CA PRO A 373 -3.72 3.42 -37.56
C PRO A 373 -4.87 3.21 -36.57
N LEU A 374 -6.04 2.71 -37.01
CA LEU A 374 -7.19 2.55 -36.13
C LEU A 374 -6.94 1.44 -35.12
N SER A 375 -6.60 0.24 -35.60
CA SER A 375 -6.29 -0.90 -34.73
C SER A 375 -5.10 -0.60 -33.82
N ARG A 376 -4.06 0.05 -34.37
CA ARG A 376 -2.89 0.48 -33.59
C ARG A 376 -3.27 1.33 -32.38
N TRP A 377 -4.07 2.38 -32.56
CA TRP A 377 -4.44 3.27 -31.47
C TRP A 377 -5.38 2.61 -30.46
N ILE A 378 -6.27 1.71 -30.90
CA ILE A 378 -7.16 0.97 -30.00
C ILE A 378 -6.35 0.07 -29.06
N TYR A 379 -5.47 -0.77 -29.61
CA TYR A 379 -4.68 -1.71 -28.80
C TYR A 379 -3.65 -0.99 -27.92
N MET A 380 -2.90 -0.03 -28.48
CA MET A 380 -1.94 0.74 -27.69
C MET A 380 -2.62 1.56 -26.60
N GLY A 381 -3.81 2.12 -26.87
CA GLY A 381 -4.60 2.84 -25.88
C GLY A 381 -5.08 1.94 -24.74
N LEU A 382 -5.58 0.73 -25.06
CA LEU A 382 -5.96 -0.27 -24.07
C LEU A 382 -4.77 -0.72 -23.21
N THR A 383 -3.64 -1.03 -23.85
CA THR A 383 -2.42 -1.46 -23.17
C THR A 383 -1.86 -0.33 -22.29
N ALA A 384 -1.89 0.93 -22.74
CA ALA A 384 -1.51 2.09 -21.93
C ALA A 384 -2.44 2.30 -20.72
N PHE A 385 -3.75 2.16 -20.91
CA PHE A 385 -4.73 2.26 -19.82
C PHE A 385 -4.51 1.18 -18.76
N LEU A 386 -4.32 -0.08 -19.17
CA LEU A 386 -4.00 -1.17 -18.24
C LEU A 386 -2.62 -0.97 -17.61
N GLY A 387 -1.63 -0.49 -18.35
CA GLY A 387 -0.32 -0.11 -17.82
C GLY A 387 -0.41 0.92 -16.69
N LEU A 388 -1.24 1.95 -16.86
CA LEU A 388 -1.56 2.92 -15.81
C LEU A 388 -2.24 2.27 -14.61
N GLY A 389 -3.20 1.35 -14.86
CA GLY A 389 -3.77 0.51 -13.81
C GLY A 389 -2.69 -0.25 -13.03
N GLY A 390 -1.68 -0.79 -13.71
CA GLY A 390 -0.55 -1.50 -13.10
C GLY A 390 0.42 -0.60 -12.33
N VAL A 391 0.35 0.71 -12.53
CA VAL A 391 1.04 1.71 -11.69
C VAL A 391 0.20 2.03 -10.46
N LEU A 392 -1.11 2.22 -10.60
CA LEU A 392 -1.98 2.71 -9.52
C LEU A 392 -2.44 1.62 -8.55
N LEU A 393 -2.81 0.44 -9.07
CA LEU A 393 -3.40 -0.64 -8.28
C LEU A 393 -2.46 -1.15 -7.17
N PRO A 394 -1.16 -1.39 -7.38
CA PRO A 394 -0.26 -1.83 -6.31
C PRO A 394 -0.22 -0.90 -5.09
N TRP A 395 -0.52 0.39 -5.28
CA TRP A 395 -0.50 1.40 -4.21
C TRP A 395 -1.82 1.49 -3.44
N HIS A 396 -2.86 0.82 -3.93
CA HIS A 396 -4.14 0.76 -3.22
C HIS A 396 -4.05 -0.29 -2.10
N PRO A 397 -4.30 0.08 -0.82
CA PRO A 397 -4.12 -0.82 0.34
C PRO A 397 -4.87 -2.16 0.20
N ARG A 398 -6.09 -2.11 -0.35
CA ARG A 398 -6.90 -3.31 -0.58
C ARG A 398 -6.30 -4.27 -1.62
N PHE A 399 -5.60 -3.75 -2.62
CA PHE A 399 -5.02 -4.58 -3.70
C PHE A 399 -3.67 -5.19 -3.29
N ASN A 400 -2.90 -4.48 -2.44
CA ASN A 400 -1.64 -4.98 -1.90
C ASN A 400 -1.82 -6.01 -0.77
N GLY A 401 -3.02 -6.12 -0.21
CA GLY A 401 -3.36 -7.11 0.81
C GLY A 401 -3.02 -8.55 0.39
N SER A 402 -2.60 -9.36 1.37
CA SER A 402 -2.29 -10.78 1.13
C SER A 402 -3.52 -11.60 0.70
N ASP A 403 -4.70 -11.16 1.13
CA ASP A 403 -6.03 -11.69 0.79
C ASP A 403 -6.41 -11.46 -0.68
N MET A 404 -5.87 -10.42 -1.32
CA MET A 404 -6.15 -10.06 -2.72
C MET A 404 -5.03 -10.45 -3.68
N ALA A 405 -4.14 -11.38 -3.29
CA ALA A 405 -3.05 -11.85 -4.14
C ALA A 405 -3.53 -12.40 -5.50
N TRP A 406 -4.69 -13.06 -5.52
CA TRP A 406 -5.31 -13.57 -6.75
C TRP A 406 -5.71 -12.44 -7.72
N THR A 407 -6.16 -11.29 -7.21
CA THR A 407 -6.53 -10.11 -8.01
C THR A 407 -5.31 -9.55 -8.73
N ARG A 408 -4.15 -9.54 -8.07
CA ARG A 408 -2.89 -9.12 -8.70
C ARG A 408 -2.49 -10.06 -9.84
N VAL A 409 -2.55 -11.37 -9.61
CA VAL A 409 -2.27 -12.37 -10.64
C VAL A 409 -3.23 -12.20 -11.82
N ALA A 410 -4.54 -12.08 -11.55
CA ALA A 410 -5.55 -11.86 -12.58
C ALA A 410 -5.28 -10.58 -13.40
N PHE A 411 -4.87 -9.49 -12.74
CA PHE A 411 -4.51 -8.24 -13.42
C PHE A 411 -3.30 -8.43 -14.35
N TYR A 412 -2.21 -9.04 -13.89
CA TYR A 412 -1.01 -9.25 -14.73
C TYR A 412 -1.27 -10.23 -15.88
N VAL A 413 -2.07 -11.28 -15.65
CA VAL A 413 -2.51 -12.19 -16.71
C VAL A 413 -3.40 -11.45 -17.72
N GLY A 414 -4.32 -10.61 -17.24
CA GLY A 414 -5.16 -9.77 -18.10
C GLY A 414 -4.35 -8.79 -18.95
N LEU A 415 -3.34 -8.14 -18.36
CA LEU A 415 -2.40 -7.27 -19.07
C LEU A 415 -1.59 -8.05 -20.11
N ALA A 416 -1.18 -9.29 -19.82
CA ALA A 416 -0.47 -10.13 -20.79
C ALA A 416 -1.40 -10.59 -21.94
N LEU A 417 -2.68 -10.88 -21.63
CA LEU A 417 -3.68 -11.29 -22.62
C LEU A 417 -4.00 -10.20 -23.64
N THR A 418 -3.81 -8.91 -23.32
CA THR A 418 -3.99 -7.87 -24.34
C THR A 418 -3.01 -8.02 -25.49
N GLY A 419 -1.80 -8.52 -25.25
CA GLY A 419 -0.85 -8.86 -26.31
C GLY A 419 -1.30 -10.01 -27.23
N ALA A 420 -2.25 -10.84 -26.81
CA ALA A 420 -2.81 -11.93 -27.61
C ALA A 420 -3.94 -11.49 -28.56
N MET A 421 -4.65 -10.40 -28.24
CA MET A 421 -5.75 -9.91 -29.08
C MET A 421 -5.29 -9.41 -30.47
N PRO A 422 -4.21 -8.61 -30.59
CA PRO A 422 -3.57 -8.29 -31.87
C PRO A 422 -3.25 -9.50 -32.74
N ILE A 423 -2.73 -10.56 -32.13
CA ILE A 423 -2.36 -11.80 -32.82
C ILE A 423 -3.61 -12.42 -33.46
N LEU A 424 -4.71 -12.51 -32.71
CA LEU A 424 -5.97 -13.05 -33.22
C LEU A 424 -6.52 -12.21 -34.38
N GLN A 425 -6.51 -10.88 -34.27
CA GLN A 425 -6.96 -10.03 -35.36
C GLN A 425 -6.11 -10.25 -36.61
N LEU A 426 -4.78 -10.20 -36.49
CA LEU A 426 -3.86 -10.39 -37.63
C LEU A 426 -3.98 -11.79 -38.24
N PHE A 427 -4.25 -12.81 -37.42
CA PHE A 427 -4.51 -14.16 -37.92
C PHE A 427 -5.75 -14.19 -38.81
N LEU A 428 -6.82 -13.50 -38.41
CA LEU A 428 -8.08 -13.46 -39.16
C LEU A 428 -8.00 -12.56 -40.40
N THR A 429 -7.21 -11.48 -40.37
CA THR A 429 -7.15 -10.50 -41.47
C THR A 429 -6.02 -10.74 -42.47
N HIS A 430 -4.85 -11.22 -42.02
CA HIS A 430 -3.65 -11.43 -42.85
C HIS A 430 -3.25 -12.91 -42.99
N GLY A 431 -3.84 -13.80 -42.19
CA GLY A 431 -3.59 -15.24 -42.23
C GLY A 431 -2.42 -15.71 -41.34
N PRO A 432 -2.26 -17.04 -41.21
CA PRO A 432 -1.29 -17.66 -40.30
C PRO A 432 0.16 -17.39 -40.67
N ASP A 433 0.49 -17.37 -41.96
CA ASP A 433 1.87 -17.18 -42.43
C ASP A 433 2.40 -15.79 -42.07
N PHE A 434 1.55 -14.75 -42.15
CA PHE A 434 1.91 -13.41 -41.73
C PHE A 434 2.23 -13.37 -40.23
N VAL A 435 1.36 -13.95 -39.40
CA VAL A 435 1.52 -13.97 -37.95
C VAL A 435 2.79 -14.72 -37.54
N LEU A 436 3.05 -15.90 -38.11
CA LEU A 436 4.23 -16.69 -37.79
C LEU A 436 5.52 -15.94 -38.16
N ASN A 437 5.57 -15.35 -39.36
CA ASN A 437 6.73 -14.58 -39.80
C ASN A 437 6.93 -13.32 -38.95
N PHE A 438 5.86 -12.59 -38.63
CA PHE A 438 5.94 -11.37 -37.82
C PHE A 438 6.32 -11.66 -36.37
N TYR A 439 5.74 -12.67 -35.71
CA TYR A 439 5.97 -12.95 -34.28
C TYR A 439 7.16 -13.89 -34.01
N SER A 440 7.73 -14.53 -35.03
CA SER A 440 8.93 -15.38 -34.89
C SER A 440 10.10 -14.68 -34.15
N PRO A 441 10.46 -13.42 -34.44
CA PRO A 441 11.57 -12.74 -33.75
C PRO A 441 11.34 -12.55 -32.26
N ILE A 442 10.12 -12.20 -31.85
CA ILE A 442 9.77 -11.94 -30.44
C ILE A 442 9.51 -13.23 -29.65
N SER A 443 9.32 -14.37 -30.31
CA SER A 443 9.10 -15.67 -29.67
C SER A 443 10.15 -16.00 -28.61
N LYS A 444 11.43 -15.69 -28.86
CA LYS A 444 12.53 -15.89 -27.90
C LYS A 444 12.33 -15.10 -26.60
N SER A 445 11.89 -13.83 -26.72
CA SER A 445 11.58 -12.98 -25.58
C SER A 445 10.38 -13.52 -24.79
N ILE A 446 9.31 -13.91 -25.48
CA ILE A 446 8.11 -14.48 -24.85
C ILE A 446 8.44 -15.78 -24.12
N CYS A 447 9.19 -16.68 -24.74
CA CYS A 447 9.58 -17.96 -24.15
C CYS A 447 10.46 -17.80 -22.91
N VAL A 448 11.42 -16.85 -22.91
CA VAL A 448 12.27 -16.64 -21.74
C VAL A 448 11.50 -16.02 -20.58
N TYR A 449 10.62 -15.04 -20.85
CA TYR A 449 9.75 -14.46 -19.81
C TYR A 449 8.80 -15.52 -19.23
N LEU A 450 8.11 -16.28 -20.08
CA LEU A 450 7.19 -17.32 -19.63
C LEU A 450 7.90 -18.42 -18.85
N GLY A 451 9.04 -18.90 -19.37
CA GLY A 451 9.87 -19.90 -18.70
C GLY A 451 10.37 -19.40 -17.34
N GLY A 452 10.87 -18.16 -17.27
CA GLY A 452 11.28 -17.52 -16.02
C GLY A 452 10.13 -17.40 -15.02
N ALA A 453 8.93 -17.00 -15.47
CA ALA A 453 7.76 -16.85 -14.61
C ALA A 453 7.29 -18.20 -14.04
N ILE A 454 7.32 -19.27 -14.85
CA ILE A 454 7.02 -20.63 -14.41
C ILE A 454 8.04 -21.10 -13.35
N VAL A 455 9.33 -20.86 -13.59
CA VAL A 455 10.40 -21.16 -12.64
C VAL A 455 10.19 -20.40 -11.32
N TYR A 456 9.92 -19.10 -11.39
CA TYR A 456 9.61 -18.24 -10.24
C TYR A 456 8.40 -18.72 -9.43
N ALA A 457 7.31 -19.07 -10.11
CA ALA A 457 6.07 -19.50 -9.48
C ALA A 457 6.22 -20.89 -8.83
N SER A 458 6.94 -21.80 -9.49
CA SER A 458 7.17 -23.16 -9.00
C SER A 458 8.19 -23.27 -7.87
N LYS A 459 9.02 -22.23 -7.66
CA LYS A 459 10.13 -22.19 -6.68
C LYS A 459 11.18 -23.27 -6.93
N ILE A 460 11.38 -23.64 -8.19
CA ILE A 460 12.39 -24.62 -8.61
C ILE A 460 13.67 -23.87 -8.99
N PRO A 461 14.88 -24.35 -8.62
CA PRO A 461 15.18 -25.66 -8.03
C PRO A 461 15.22 -25.71 -6.49
N GLU A 462 15.08 -24.59 -5.77
CA GLU A 462 15.21 -24.57 -4.31
C GLU A 462 14.16 -25.41 -3.60
N ARG A 463 12.99 -25.60 -4.20
CA ARG A 463 11.96 -26.51 -3.70
C ARG A 463 12.42 -27.97 -3.69
N TRP A 464 13.22 -28.40 -4.65
CA TRP A 464 13.75 -29.77 -4.72
C TRP A 464 14.90 -29.99 -3.74
N TYR A 465 15.74 -28.97 -3.55
CA TYR A 465 16.89 -29.02 -2.64
C TYR A 465 16.93 -27.77 -1.74
N PRO A 466 16.11 -27.74 -0.66
CA PRO A 466 16.08 -26.59 0.26
C PRO A 466 17.46 -26.33 0.88
N GLY A 467 17.88 -25.07 0.96
CA GLY A 467 19.18 -24.67 1.52
C GLY A 467 20.37 -24.75 0.55
N MET A 468 20.24 -25.44 -0.59
CA MET A 468 21.32 -25.55 -1.58
C MET A 468 21.48 -24.28 -2.43
N PHE A 469 20.36 -23.61 -2.70
CA PHE A 469 20.28 -22.45 -3.59
C PHE A 469 20.06 -21.14 -2.82
N ASP A 470 20.57 -21.06 -1.59
CA ASP A 470 20.33 -19.92 -0.69
C ASP A 470 20.91 -18.60 -1.21
N TYR A 471 22.01 -18.64 -1.97
CA TYR A 471 22.74 -17.44 -2.41
C TYR A 471 22.67 -17.20 -3.92
N ILE A 472 22.60 -18.28 -4.71
CA ILE A 472 22.60 -18.21 -6.17
C ILE A 472 21.88 -19.43 -6.77
N GLY A 473 21.29 -19.26 -7.96
CA GLY A 473 20.64 -20.32 -8.72
C GLY A 473 19.24 -20.67 -8.24
N GLY A 474 18.68 -19.93 -7.28
CA GLY A 474 17.28 -20.07 -6.88
C GLY A 474 16.33 -19.52 -7.94
N SER A 475 15.05 -19.88 -7.87
CA SER A 475 14.03 -19.48 -8.83
C SER A 475 13.95 -17.97 -9.05
N HIS A 476 14.13 -17.17 -8.00
CA HIS A 476 14.12 -15.71 -8.08
C HIS A 476 15.34 -15.16 -8.83
N ASN A 477 16.50 -15.79 -8.65
CA ASN A 477 17.71 -15.43 -9.40
C ASN A 477 17.51 -15.73 -10.91
N LEU A 478 16.94 -16.90 -11.20
CA LEU A 478 16.65 -17.30 -12.58
C LEU A 478 15.59 -16.39 -13.22
N TRP A 479 14.60 -15.94 -12.45
CA TRP A 479 13.63 -14.93 -12.88
C TRP A 479 14.29 -13.62 -13.27
N HIS A 480 15.19 -13.09 -12.43
CA HIS A 480 15.96 -11.88 -12.74
C HIS A 480 16.78 -12.01 -14.03
N ALA A 481 17.46 -13.14 -14.19
CA ALA A 481 18.20 -13.43 -15.43
C ALA A 481 17.27 -13.52 -16.65
N ALA A 482 16.09 -14.12 -16.48
CA ALA A 482 15.08 -14.22 -17.53
C ALA A 482 14.48 -12.86 -17.92
N VAL A 483 14.28 -11.94 -16.96
CA VAL A 483 13.82 -10.58 -17.24
C VAL A 483 14.84 -9.83 -18.09
N LEU A 484 16.12 -9.85 -17.70
CA LEU A 484 17.18 -9.23 -18.49
C LEU A 484 17.31 -9.86 -19.89
N GLY A 485 17.31 -11.19 -19.97
CA GLY A 485 17.31 -11.91 -21.25
C GLY A 485 16.10 -11.57 -22.11
N GLY A 486 14.92 -11.41 -21.49
CA GLY A 486 13.68 -11.01 -22.13
C GLY A 486 13.75 -9.62 -22.75
N ILE A 487 14.33 -8.64 -22.03
CA ILE A 487 14.59 -7.28 -22.53
C ILE A 487 15.55 -7.33 -23.72
N LEU A 488 16.66 -8.07 -23.62
CA LEU A 488 17.65 -8.16 -24.70
C LEU A 488 17.09 -8.85 -25.94
N PHE A 489 16.36 -9.96 -25.78
CA PHE A 489 15.69 -10.60 -26.92
C PHE A 489 14.59 -9.72 -27.51
N HIS A 490 13.86 -8.97 -26.69
CA HIS A 490 12.88 -8.00 -27.19
C HIS A 490 13.55 -6.91 -28.02
N TYR A 491 14.70 -6.38 -27.58
CA TYR A 491 15.51 -5.46 -28.38
C TYR A 491 15.92 -6.06 -29.73
N THR A 492 16.38 -7.32 -29.76
CA THR A 492 16.74 -7.98 -31.03
C THR A 492 15.53 -8.17 -31.94
N ALA A 493 14.33 -8.41 -31.39
CA ALA A 493 13.09 -8.48 -32.14
C ALA A 493 12.68 -7.11 -32.68
N MET A 494 12.79 -6.06 -31.86
CA MET A 494 12.49 -4.67 -32.23
C MET A 494 13.34 -4.20 -33.42
N GLN A 495 14.63 -4.57 -33.47
CA GLN A 495 15.49 -4.31 -34.64
C GLN A 495 14.91 -4.91 -35.93
N GLN A 496 14.41 -6.14 -35.87
CA GLN A 496 13.78 -6.79 -37.03
C GLN A 496 12.40 -6.19 -37.34
N PHE A 497 11.65 -5.77 -36.33
CA PHE A 497 10.35 -5.11 -36.50
C PHE A 497 10.49 -3.79 -37.24
N PHE A 498 11.45 -2.95 -36.88
CA PHE A 498 11.69 -1.68 -37.56
C PHE A 498 12.23 -1.88 -38.98
N ALA A 499 13.16 -2.82 -39.18
CA ALA A 499 13.63 -3.17 -40.53
C ALA A 499 12.47 -3.61 -41.43
N ASN A 500 11.60 -4.49 -40.93
CA ASN A 500 10.43 -4.97 -41.68
C ASN A 500 9.35 -3.90 -41.86
N ALA A 501 9.17 -3.00 -40.88
CA ALA A 501 8.23 -1.89 -41.00
C ALA A 501 8.66 -0.92 -42.09
N PHE A 502 9.96 -0.62 -42.20
CA PHE A 502 10.52 0.19 -43.27
C PHE A 502 10.27 -0.45 -44.65
N LEU A 503 10.55 -1.75 -44.82
CA LEU A 503 10.25 -2.47 -46.07
C LEU A 503 8.76 -2.41 -46.45
N ARG A 504 7.85 -2.49 -45.47
CA ARG A 504 6.41 -2.34 -45.69
C ARG A 504 6.02 -0.90 -46.05
N ALA A 505 6.72 0.10 -45.52
CA ALA A 505 6.49 1.50 -45.84
C ALA A 505 6.98 1.84 -47.25
N GLU A 506 8.14 1.31 -47.68
CA GLU A 506 8.69 1.50 -49.03
C GLU A 506 7.85 0.80 -50.12
N GLY A 507 7.33 -0.39 -49.84
CA GLY A 507 6.42 -1.11 -50.73
C GLY A 507 5.02 -0.51 -50.85
N GLY A 508 4.73 0.53 -50.07
CA GLY A 508 3.38 1.05 -49.83
C GLY A 508 2.62 0.14 -48.87
N CYS A 509 2.01 0.74 -47.84
CA CYS A 509 1.00 0.02 -47.07
C CYS A 509 -0.09 -0.45 -48.04
N PRO A 510 -0.50 -1.74 -48.02
CA PRO A 510 -1.59 -2.19 -48.86
C PRO A 510 -2.79 -1.30 -48.57
N ALA A 511 -3.19 -0.50 -49.56
CA ALA A 511 -4.41 0.27 -49.49
C ALA A 511 -5.54 -0.76 -49.40
N TYR A 512 -6.12 -0.90 -48.22
CA TYR A 512 -7.37 -1.61 -48.05
C TYR A 512 -8.50 -0.81 -48.68
#